data_AF-A0A139CJW5-F1
#
_entry.id   AF-A0A139CJW5-F1
#
_cell.length_a   1.000
_cell.length_b   1.000
_cell.length_c   1.000
_cell.angle_alpha   90.00
_cell.angle_beta   90.00
_cell.angle_gamma   90.00
#
_symmetry.space_group_name_H-M   'P 1'
#
loop_
_entity.id
_entity.type
_entity.pdbx_description
1 polymer ?
#
loop_
_entity_poly.entity_id
_entity_poly.type
_entity_poly.pdbx_seq_one_letter_code
_entity_poly.pdbx_strand_id
1 'polypeptide(L)'
;MLQPSENKRYMRYIQDIQPNEATADNKIMNSQPVRGIFIIGPDSRIRNMAFYPLSNGRNLDEIKRILQAIQKTDSQKVDTPVNWNPGDEVIIPIPLSYEDAKKRMADKELKCSDWYIYLKKDKS
;
A
#
# COMPACT_ATOMS: atom_id res chain seq x y z
N MET A 1 10.96 -7.98 -11.92
CA MET A 1 10.12 -9.02 -11.27
C MET A 1 10.99 -9.62 -10.16
N LEU A 2 10.66 -9.38 -8.88
CA LEU A 2 11.52 -9.82 -7.76
C LEU A 2 11.50 -11.36 -7.60
N GLN A 3 12.57 -11.90 -7.03
CA GLN A 3 12.80 -13.33 -6.90
C GLN A 3 11.70 -14.01 -6.05
N PRO A 4 11.25 -15.24 -6.39
CA PRO A 4 10.18 -15.94 -5.66
C PRO A 4 10.41 -16.11 -4.15
N SER A 5 11.67 -16.13 -3.70
CA SER A 5 12.06 -16.20 -2.28
C SER A 5 11.73 -14.92 -1.50
N GLU A 6 11.80 -13.75 -2.14
CA GLU A 6 11.48 -12.46 -1.52
C GLU A 6 9.96 -12.28 -1.36
N ASN A 7 9.16 -12.81 -2.29
CA ASN A 7 7.70 -12.78 -2.21
C ASN A 7 7.13 -13.62 -1.05
N LYS A 8 7.83 -14.68 -0.63
CA LYS A 8 7.46 -15.44 0.58
C LYS A 8 7.59 -14.62 1.87
N ARG A 9 8.40 -13.55 1.89
CA ARG A 9 8.58 -12.69 3.06
C ARG A 9 7.42 -11.70 3.27
N TYR A 10 6.68 -11.38 2.22
CA TYR A 10 5.60 -10.37 2.24
C TYR A 10 4.18 -10.95 2.27
N MET A 11 4.02 -12.28 2.26
CA MET A 11 2.70 -12.91 2.08
C MET A 11 2.32 -13.77 3.29
N ARG A 12 1.36 -13.29 4.09
CA ARG A 12 0.68 -14.11 5.09
C ARG A 12 -0.77 -13.64 5.36
N TYR A 13 -1.67 -14.61 5.25
CA TYR A 13 -3.07 -14.69 5.72
C TYR A 13 -4.14 -13.77 5.11
N ILE A 14 -4.95 -14.36 4.23
CA ILE A 14 -6.36 -14.01 4.08
C ILE A 14 -7.10 -14.73 5.23
N GLN A 15 -7.66 -13.99 6.18
CA GLN A 15 -8.53 -14.55 7.22
C GLN A 15 -9.95 -14.02 7.03
N ASP A 16 -10.90 -14.94 6.89
CA ASP A 16 -12.31 -14.61 7.10
C ASP A 16 -12.55 -14.62 8.62
N ILE A 17 -12.80 -13.45 9.22
CA ILE A 17 -13.09 -13.34 10.66
C ILE A 17 -14.50 -13.84 10.90
N GLN A 18 -14.70 -15.12 11.24
CA GLN A 18 -16.03 -15.64 11.59
C GLN A 18 -16.49 -15.10 12.96
N PRO A 19 -17.78 -14.82 13.16
CA PRO A 19 -18.29 -14.49 14.48
C PRO A 19 -18.15 -15.72 15.39
N ASN A 20 -17.68 -15.51 16.61
CA ASN A 20 -17.72 -16.56 17.64
C ASN A 20 -19.19 -16.90 17.94
N GLU A 21 -19.50 -18.19 18.10
CA GLU A 21 -20.84 -18.66 18.45
C GLU A 21 -21.35 -17.95 19.71
N ALA A 22 -22.32 -17.05 19.57
CA ALA A 22 -22.96 -16.44 20.72
C ALA A 22 -23.98 -17.45 21.28
N THR A 23 -23.93 -17.62 22.60
CA THR A 23 -24.88 -18.44 23.35
C THR A 23 -26.32 -18.00 23.12
N ALA A 24 -27.23 -18.97 23.16
CA ALA A 24 -28.59 -18.94 22.59
C ALA A 24 -29.56 -17.83 23.09
N ASP A 25 -29.17 -17.01 24.06
CA ASP A 25 -30.09 -16.08 24.75
C ASP A 25 -29.90 -14.60 24.38
N ASN A 26 -28.95 -14.28 23.49
CA ASN A 26 -28.89 -12.97 22.85
C ASN A 26 -29.35 -13.12 21.41
N LYS A 27 -30.46 -12.46 21.06
CA LYS A 27 -30.93 -12.30 19.68
C LYS A 27 -29.80 -11.76 18.82
N ILE A 28 -29.02 -12.67 18.23
CA ILE A 28 -27.78 -12.38 17.53
C ILE A 28 -28.18 -11.49 16.34
N MET A 29 -27.81 -10.21 16.41
CA MET A 29 -27.65 -9.42 15.19
C MET A 29 -26.83 -10.30 14.26
N ASN A 30 -27.39 -10.69 13.11
CA ASN A 30 -26.70 -11.45 12.06
C ASN A 30 -25.44 -10.69 11.63
N SER A 31 -24.38 -10.75 12.44
CA SER A 31 -23.10 -10.12 12.20
C SER A 31 -22.41 -11.00 11.20
N GLN A 32 -22.74 -10.84 9.93
CA GLN A 32 -22.06 -11.54 8.87
C GLN A 32 -20.59 -11.09 8.81
N PRO A 33 -19.64 -12.03 8.74
CA PRO A 33 -18.22 -11.70 8.76
C PRO A 33 -17.81 -10.85 7.55
N VAL A 34 -17.08 -9.76 7.74
CA VAL A 34 -16.51 -9.00 6.62
C VAL A 34 -15.26 -9.69 6.09
N ARG A 35 -15.00 -9.57 4.78
CA ARG A 35 -13.80 -10.14 4.14
C ARG A 35 -12.65 -9.16 4.29
N GLY A 36 -11.79 -9.39 5.27
CA GLY A 36 -10.59 -8.58 5.52
C GLY A 36 -9.38 -9.05 4.70
N ILE A 37 -8.60 -8.09 4.21
CA ILE A 37 -7.26 -8.31 3.65
C ILE A 37 -6.29 -7.47 4.47
N PHE A 38 -5.21 -8.10 4.90
CA PHE A 38 -4.11 -7.45 5.59
C PHE A 38 -2.82 -7.68 4.81
N ILE A 39 -2.11 -6.61 4.47
CA ILE A 39 -0.74 -6.71 3.95
C ILE A 39 0.19 -6.42 5.11
N ILE A 40 1.02 -7.40 5.47
CA ILE A 40 1.93 -7.34 6.61
C ILE A 40 3.37 -7.26 6.08
N GLY A 41 4.11 -6.26 6.56
CA GLY A 41 5.50 -6.04 6.21
C GLY A 41 6.46 -7.04 6.87
N PRO A 42 7.73 -7.07 6.44
CA PRO A 42 8.77 -7.91 7.02
C PRO A 42 9.15 -7.54 8.46
N ASP A 43 8.70 -6.37 8.92
CA ASP A 43 8.79 -5.85 10.28
C ASP A 43 7.58 -6.27 11.16
N SER A 44 6.73 -7.17 10.65
CA SER A 44 5.49 -7.61 11.29
C SER A 44 4.47 -6.50 11.54
N ARG A 45 4.58 -5.36 10.83
CA ARG A 45 3.61 -4.26 10.92
C ARG A 45 2.60 -4.35 9.79
N ILE A 46 1.36 -3.97 10.08
CA ILE A 46 0.31 -3.85 9.06
C ILE A 46 0.62 -2.64 8.17
N ARG A 47 0.70 -2.87 6.87
CA ARG A 47 1.02 -1.87 5.83
C ARG A 47 -0.22 -1.41 5.05
N ASN A 48 -1.22 -2.28 4.93
CA ASN A 48 -2.50 -1.97 4.32
C ASN A 48 -3.60 -2.87 4.87
N MET A 49 -4.83 -2.32 4.93
CA MET A 49 -6.04 -3.05 5.28
C MET A 49 -7.14 -2.70 4.29
N ALA A 50 -7.87 -3.71 3.82
CA ALA A 50 -9.06 -3.52 2.99
C ALA A 50 -10.17 -4.46 3.47
N PHE A 51 -11.41 -3.95 3.51
CA PHE A 51 -12.57 -4.70 3.97
C PHE A 51 -13.64 -4.69 2.88
N TYR A 52 -14.08 -5.89 2.49
CA TYR A 52 -15.14 -6.09 1.51
C TYR A 52 -16.37 -6.72 2.21
N PRO A 53 -17.60 -6.31 1.85
CA PRO A 53 -18.81 -7.03 2.25
C PRO A 53 -18.81 -8.47 1.73
N LEU A 54 -19.61 -9.36 2.33
CA LEU A 54 -19.72 -10.74 1.85
C LEU A 54 -20.25 -10.85 0.42
N SER A 55 -21.10 -9.92 0.01
CA SER A 55 -21.76 -9.84 -1.30
C SER A 55 -20.83 -9.45 -2.43
N ASN A 56 -19.65 -8.88 -2.14
CA ASN A 56 -18.77 -8.29 -3.14
C ASN A 56 -17.43 -9.01 -3.18
N GLY A 57 -16.99 -9.32 -4.41
CA GLY A 57 -15.68 -9.91 -4.66
C GLY A 57 -14.52 -8.94 -4.40
N ARG A 58 -13.33 -9.50 -4.21
CA ARG A 58 -12.07 -8.76 -4.06
C ARG A 58 -11.46 -8.48 -5.44
N ASN A 59 -10.79 -7.34 -5.58
CA ASN A 59 -9.98 -7.05 -6.75
C ASN A 59 -8.52 -7.53 -6.51
N LEU A 60 -8.14 -8.65 -7.12
CA LEU A 60 -6.79 -9.22 -6.98
C LEU A 60 -5.71 -8.34 -7.63
N ASP A 61 -6.03 -7.65 -8.73
CA ASP A 61 -5.09 -6.76 -9.39
C ASP A 61 -4.76 -5.56 -8.50
N GLU A 62 -5.76 -5.04 -7.78
CA GLU A 62 -5.52 -3.95 -6.82
C GLU A 62 -4.67 -4.41 -5.62
N ILE A 63 -4.93 -5.62 -5.10
CA ILE A 63 -4.11 -6.17 -4.01
C ILE A 63 -2.65 -6.32 -4.46
N LYS A 64 -2.43 -6.82 -5.69
CA LYS A 64 -1.10 -6.93 -6.29
C LYS A 64 -0.46 -5.55 -6.48
N ARG A 65 -1.20 -4.57 -7.00
CA ARG A 65 -0.71 -3.20 -7.22
C ARG A 65 -0.29 -2.53 -5.91
N ILE A 66 -1.11 -2.64 -4.86
CA ILE A 66 -0.77 -2.12 -3.52
C ILE A 66 0.49 -2.80 -2.97
N LEU A 67 0.61 -4.12 -3.10
CA LEU A 67 1.81 -4.83 -2.66
C LEU A 67 3.08 -4.31 -3.38
N GLN A 68 3.00 -4.13 -4.69
CA GLN A 68 4.11 -3.58 -5.48
C GLN A 68 4.43 -2.13 -5.10
N ALA A 69 3.40 -1.32 -4.83
CA ALA A 69 3.56 0.07 -4.37
C ALA A 69 4.27 0.13 -3.00
N ILE A 70 3.87 -0.71 -2.04
CA ILE A 70 4.52 -0.81 -0.73
C ILE A 70 6.00 -1.21 -0.89
N GLN A 71 6.28 -2.23 -1.69
CA GLN A 71 7.66 -2.67 -1.96
C GLN A 71 8.50 -1.58 -2.64
N LYS A 72 7.90 -0.81 -3.56
CA LYS A 72 8.54 0.34 -4.22
C LYS A 72 8.88 1.43 -3.19
N THR A 73 7.93 1.82 -2.34
CA THR A 73 8.15 2.82 -1.29
C THR A 73 9.23 2.38 -0.31
N ASP A 74 9.23 1.11 0.11
CA ASP A 74 10.22 0.60 1.06
C ASP A 74 11.64 0.57 0.49
N SER A 75 11.78 0.19 -0.79
CA SER A 75 13.08 0.03 -1.46
C SER A 75 13.69 1.34 -1.94
N GLN A 76 12.89 2.22 -2.54
CA GLN A 76 13.39 3.45 -3.17
C GLN A 76 13.15 4.72 -2.34
N LYS A 77 12.45 4.62 -1.20
CA LYS A 77 12.07 5.77 -0.36
C LYS A 77 11.35 6.86 -1.15
N VAL A 78 10.34 6.43 -1.92
CA VAL A 78 9.47 7.28 -2.75
C VAL A 78 8.01 7.02 -2.41
N ASP A 79 7.15 7.99 -2.68
CA ASP A 79 5.71 7.85 -2.50
C ASP A 79 5.03 7.53 -3.84
N THR A 80 3.95 6.76 -3.81
CA THR A 80 3.19 6.38 -5.01
C THR A 80 1.91 7.22 -5.10
N PRO A 81 1.69 7.96 -6.20
CA PRO A 81 0.49 8.80 -6.35
C PRO A 81 -0.79 7.98 -6.50
N VAL A 82 -1.93 8.69 -6.53
CA VAL A 82 -3.24 8.09 -6.84
C VAL A 82 -3.18 7.35 -8.17
N ASN A 83 -3.81 6.17 -8.23
CA ASN A 83 -3.85 5.29 -9.40
C ASN A 83 -2.48 4.85 -9.96
N TRP A 84 -1.40 4.98 -9.18
CA TRP A 84 -0.06 4.58 -9.60
C TRP A 84 0.03 3.10 -9.96
N ASN A 85 0.67 2.80 -11.09
CA ASN A 85 1.05 1.46 -11.52
C ASN A 85 2.58 1.36 -11.68
N PRO A 86 3.14 0.14 -11.64
CA PRO A 86 4.57 -0.06 -11.91
C PRO A 86 5.00 0.58 -13.23
N GLY A 87 6.00 1.48 -13.18
CA GLY A 87 6.46 2.27 -14.32
C GLY A 87 5.93 3.71 -14.35
N ASP A 88 4.87 4.02 -13.61
CA ASP A 88 4.38 5.40 -13.48
C ASP A 88 5.32 6.25 -12.62
N GLU A 89 5.20 7.57 -12.78
CA GLU A 89 5.98 8.55 -11.99
C GLU A 89 5.71 8.40 -10.49
N VAL A 90 6.76 8.54 -9.69
CA VAL A 90 6.73 8.49 -8.23
C VAL A 90 6.94 9.87 -7.65
N ILE A 91 6.44 10.10 -6.44
CA ILE A 91 6.61 11.34 -5.70
C ILE A 91 7.86 11.23 -4.83
N ILE A 92 8.69 12.28 -4.84
CA ILE A 92 9.83 12.38 -3.92
C ILE A 92 9.32 12.91 -2.57
N PRO A 93 9.67 12.27 -1.43
CA PRO A 93 9.25 12.70 -0.11
C PRO A 93 9.57 14.17 0.14
N ILE A 94 8.73 14.89 0.87
CA ILE A 94 8.87 16.33 1.13
C ILE A 94 10.24 16.65 1.77
N PRO A 95 10.94 17.73 1.37
CA PRO A 95 12.22 18.07 1.99
C PRO A 95 11.97 18.56 3.43
N LEU A 96 12.79 18.10 4.38
CA LEU A 96 12.67 18.49 5.79
C LEU A 96 13.47 19.76 6.13
N SER A 97 14.33 20.22 5.22
CA SER A 97 15.17 21.40 5.41
C SER A 97 15.10 22.34 4.21
N TYR A 98 15.39 23.62 4.44
CA TYR A 98 15.45 24.63 3.40
C TYR A 98 16.57 24.36 2.38
N GLU A 99 17.69 23.78 2.81
CA GLU A 99 18.79 23.42 1.91
C GLU A 99 18.38 22.28 0.97
N ASP A 100 17.67 21.28 1.47
CA ASP A 100 17.19 20.17 0.64
C ASP A 100 16.10 20.61 -0.33
N ALA A 101 15.24 21.55 0.08
CA ALA A 101 14.30 22.21 -0.81
C ALA A 101 15.03 22.97 -1.93
N LYS A 102 16.06 23.75 -1.61
CA LYS A 102 16.89 24.45 -2.62
C LYS A 102 17.55 23.49 -3.61
N LYS A 103 18.16 22.41 -3.13
CA LYS A 103 18.79 21.38 -3.98
C LYS A 103 17.75 20.77 -4.93
N ARG A 104 16.56 20.47 -4.43
CA ARG A 104 15.44 19.93 -5.23
C ARG A 104 14.93 20.91 -6.27
N MET A 105 14.77 22.18 -5.90
CA MET A 105 14.34 23.24 -6.84
C MET A 105 15.34 23.48 -7.96
N ALA A 106 16.63 23.25 -7.70
CA ALA A 106 17.69 23.35 -8.71
C ALA A 106 17.76 22.15 -9.67
N ASP A 107 17.11 21.03 -9.35
CA ASP A 107 17.10 19.83 -10.19
C ASP A 107 16.11 19.96 -11.35
N LYS A 108 16.63 19.94 -12.58
CA LYS A 108 15.86 20.11 -13.82
C LYS A 108 15.24 18.80 -14.33
N GLU A 109 15.64 17.64 -13.80
CA GLU A 109 15.07 16.35 -14.20
C GLU A 109 13.72 16.08 -13.51
N LEU A 110 13.40 16.82 -12.45
CA LEU A 110 12.18 16.64 -11.70
C LEU A 110 11.05 17.51 -12.24
N LYS A 111 9.87 16.90 -12.37
CA LYS A 111 8.65 17.63 -12.70
C LYS A 111 8.12 18.27 -11.43
N CYS A 112 8.37 19.58 -11.30
CA CYS A 112 7.88 20.41 -10.21
C CYS A 112 6.45 20.88 -10.53
N SER A 113 5.52 20.62 -9.62
CA SER A 113 4.23 21.33 -9.62
C SER A 113 4.24 22.45 -8.59
N ASP A 114 4.74 22.16 -7.40
CA ASP A 114 4.96 23.12 -6.31
C ASP A 114 6.19 22.68 -5.49
N TRP A 115 6.69 23.53 -4.59
CA TRP A 115 7.93 23.31 -3.83
C TRP A 115 7.92 22.01 -2.98
N TYR A 116 6.74 21.49 -2.65
CA TYR A 116 6.56 20.27 -1.86
C TYR A 116 6.13 19.05 -2.69
N ILE A 117 5.76 19.22 -3.97
CA ILE A 117 5.32 18.12 -4.86
C ILE A 117 6.22 18.03 -6.08
N TYR A 118 7.11 17.05 -6.04
CA TYR A 118 8.03 16.72 -7.12
C TYR A 118 7.83 15.28 -7.58
N LEU A 119 7.62 15.14 -8.88
CA LEU A 119 7.52 13.85 -9.55
C LEU A 119 8.85 13.48 -10.20
N LYS A 120 9.19 12.20 -10.08
CA LYS A 120 10.35 11.58 -10.69
C LYS A 120 9.89 10.41 -11.55
N LYS A 121 10.44 10.29 -12.75
CA LYS A 121 10.23 9.10 -13.58
C LYS A 121 10.83 7.88 -12.91
N ASP A 122 10.07 6.80 -12.85
CA ASP A 122 10.56 5.54 -12.32
C ASP A 122 11.68 5.01 -13.24
N LYS A 123 12.88 4.88 -12.69
CA LYS A 123 13.99 4.20 -13.37
C LYS A 123 13.92 2.75 -12.92
N SER A 124 13.28 1.92 -13.75
CA SER A 124 13.10 0.47 -13.56
C SER A 124 14.43 -0.27 -13.52
#